data_AF-A0A959Q534-F1
#
_entry.id   AF-A0A959Q534-F1
#
_cell.length_a   1.000
_cell.length_b   1.000
_cell.length_c   1.000
_cell.angle_alpha   90.00
_cell.angle_beta   90.00
_cell.angle_gamma   90.00
#
_symmetry.space_group_name_H-M   'P 1'
#
loop_
_entity.id
_entity.type
_entity.pdbx_description
1 polymer ?
#
loop_
_entity_poly.entity_id
_entity_poly.type
_entity_poly.pdbx_seq_one_letter_code
_entity_poly.pdbx_strand_id
1 'polypeptide(L)'
;MASRQAVYPPPAWKPVKRLFRLLELDRKDITFIYLYAIFAGLITLSLPLGIQAIIGLIAGGAMSSSLVLLIVVVTVGTALTGLLKVMQLTVTETLQRRIFTRSAFEFAFRIPRIRMESLAREYPPELVNRFFDTLTLQKGLPKILMDFSTAFLQIIFGLILISFYHPFFVFFGLILLLVLAAIFRFTGPGGLKTSLQESKYKYAVAHWLQELARSVTTFKLSGTSRFPLEQTDGLVVNYLDARRQHFRILLFQYGNIVAFKTIVTGALLILG
;
A
#
# COMPACT_ATOMS: atom_id res chain seq x y z
N MET A 1 0.04 -11.66 -51.28
CA MET A 1 0.60 -12.53 -50.22
C MET A 1 0.82 -11.69 -48.97
N ALA A 2 -0.17 -11.66 -48.07
CA ALA A 2 -0.12 -10.88 -46.84
C ALA A 2 0.55 -11.69 -45.74
N SER A 3 1.67 -11.19 -45.24
CA SER A 3 2.44 -11.78 -44.15
C SER A 3 1.61 -11.82 -42.87
N ARG A 4 1.34 -13.03 -42.38
CA ARG A 4 0.77 -13.29 -41.05
C ARG A 4 1.74 -12.77 -40.00
N GLN A 5 1.52 -11.57 -39.49
CA GLN A 5 2.19 -11.11 -38.27
C GLN A 5 1.59 -11.89 -37.10
N ALA A 6 2.35 -12.88 -36.62
CA ALA A 6 2.06 -13.61 -35.40
C ALA A 6 1.90 -12.59 -34.25
N VAL A 7 0.68 -12.48 -33.75
CA VAL A 7 0.36 -11.69 -32.56
C VAL A 7 0.94 -12.43 -31.37
N TYR A 8 2.11 -12.02 -30.91
CA TYR A 8 2.60 -12.42 -29.60
C TYR A 8 1.55 -11.96 -28.58
N PRO A 9 1.00 -12.86 -27.72
CA PRO A 9 0.26 -12.39 -26.56
C PRO A 9 1.19 -11.47 -25.77
N PRO A 10 0.71 -10.33 -25.22
CA PRO A 10 1.53 -9.53 -24.34
C PRO A 10 2.12 -10.48 -23.28
N PRO A 11 3.42 -10.38 -22.95
CA PRO A 11 4.03 -11.35 -22.06
C PRO A 11 3.18 -11.48 -20.80
N ALA A 12 3.09 -12.66 -20.18
CA ALA A 12 2.44 -12.79 -18.87
C ALA A 12 3.33 -12.11 -17.81
N TRP A 13 3.36 -10.78 -17.79
CA TRP A 13 4.12 -10.01 -16.82
C TRP A 13 3.50 -10.31 -15.45
N LYS A 14 4.32 -10.80 -14.51
CA LYS A 14 3.91 -10.85 -13.10
C LYS A 14 3.41 -9.45 -12.70
N PRO A 15 2.27 -9.31 -12.00
CA PRO A 15 1.65 -8.02 -11.69
C PRO A 15 2.62 -6.97 -11.11
N VAL A 16 3.57 -7.43 -10.30
CA VAL A 16 4.64 -6.65 -9.69
C VAL A 16 5.55 -5.98 -10.74
N LYS A 17 5.94 -6.70 -11.80
CA LYS A 17 6.81 -6.16 -12.86
C LYS A 17 6.11 -5.05 -13.64
N ARG A 18 4.79 -5.15 -13.81
CA ARG A 18 3.96 -4.12 -14.45
C ARG A 18 3.88 -2.85 -13.59
N LEU A 19 3.75 -3.01 -12.27
CA LEU A 19 3.76 -1.89 -11.32
C LEU A 19 5.06 -1.10 -11.38
N PHE A 20 6.21 -1.78 -11.33
CA PHE A 20 7.51 -1.12 -11.38
C PHE A 20 7.75 -0.32 -12.66
N ARG A 21 7.27 -0.82 -13.81
CA ARG A 21 7.37 -0.09 -15.09
C ARG A 21 6.50 1.17 -15.12
N LEU A 22 5.34 1.16 -14.46
CA LEU A 22 4.50 2.35 -14.34
C LEU A 22 5.19 3.43 -13.49
N LEU A 23 5.87 3.00 -12.43
CA LEU A 23 6.62 3.87 -11.51
C LEU A 23 7.91 4.43 -12.12
N GLU A 24 8.51 3.76 -13.10
CA GLU A 24 9.75 4.18 -13.75
C GLU A 24 9.64 5.59 -14.38
N LEU A 25 8.46 5.92 -14.92
CA LEU A 25 8.16 7.22 -15.50
C LEU A 25 8.20 8.37 -14.48
N ASP A 26 7.99 8.06 -13.20
CA ASP A 26 7.93 9.02 -12.10
C ASP A 26 9.07 8.81 -11.09
N ARG A 27 10.18 8.18 -11.54
CA ARG A 27 11.34 7.83 -10.71
C ARG A 27 11.91 9.01 -9.90
N LYS A 28 11.92 10.21 -10.49
CA LYS A 28 12.48 11.42 -9.83
C LYS A 28 11.67 11.79 -8.59
N ASP A 29 10.35 11.82 -8.72
CA ASP A 29 9.42 12.14 -7.63
C ASP A 29 9.49 11.06 -6.53
N ILE A 30 9.58 9.79 -6.93
CA ILE A 30 9.78 8.66 -6.01
C ILE A 30 11.10 8.80 -5.23
N THR A 31 12.20 9.16 -5.91
CA THR A 31 13.48 9.40 -5.24
C THR A 31 13.38 10.54 -4.22
N PHE A 32 12.69 11.64 -4.54
CA PHE A 32 12.47 12.73 -3.58
C PHE A 32 11.65 12.27 -2.36
N ILE A 33 10.60 11.48 -2.58
CA ILE A 33 9.80 10.92 -1.47
C ILE A 33 10.68 10.10 -0.52
N TYR A 34 11.54 9.24 -1.06
CA TYR A 34 12.46 8.44 -0.25
C TYR A 34 13.54 9.29 0.44
N LEU A 35 14.10 10.27 -0.26
CA LEU A 35 15.11 11.17 0.31
C LEU A 35 14.53 11.96 1.49
N TYR A 36 13.34 12.52 1.35
CA TYR A 36 12.64 13.18 2.46
C TYR A 36 12.30 12.21 3.59
N ALA A 37 11.90 10.97 3.29
CA ALA A 37 11.64 9.95 4.31
C ALA A 37 12.90 9.61 5.13
N ILE A 38 14.06 9.49 4.48
CA ILE A 38 15.33 9.18 5.13
C ILE A 38 15.73 10.32 6.07
N PHE A 39 15.75 11.57 5.59
CA PHE A 39 16.10 12.71 6.44
C PHE A 39 15.11 12.89 7.59
N ALA A 40 13.80 12.81 7.33
CA ALA A 40 12.79 12.88 8.39
C ALA A 40 12.95 11.73 9.39
N GLY A 41 13.22 10.51 8.93
CA GLY A 41 13.46 9.34 9.77
C GLY A 41 14.68 9.52 10.67
N LEU A 42 15.80 10.02 10.12
CA LEU A 42 17.02 10.31 10.88
C LEU A 42 16.77 11.33 12.00
N ILE A 43 16.11 12.45 11.68
CA ILE A 43 15.79 13.48 12.67
C ILE A 43 14.80 12.95 13.70
N THR A 44 13.81 12.14 13.29
CA THR A 44 12.80 11.59 14.20
C THR A 44 13.42 10.72 15.30
N LEU A 45 14.54 10.03 15.03
CA LEU A 45 15.19 9.17 16.04
C LEU A 45 16.00 9.96 17.06
N SER A 46 16.44 11.18 16.72
CA SER A 46 17.11 12.03 17.69
C SER A 46 16.12 12.62 18.70
N LEU A 47 14.82 12.64 18.38
CA LEU A 47 13.79 13.18 19.28
C LEU A 47 13.65 12.37 20.58
N PRO A 48 13.49 11.02 20.58
CA PRO A 48 13.46 10.25 21.83
C PRO A 48 14.69 10.47 22.70
N LEU A 49 15.89 10.44 22.10
CA LEU A 49 17.15 10.66 22.82
C LEU A 49 17.24 12.08 23.40
N GLY A 50 16.86 13.08 22.61
CA GLY A 50 16.85 14.47 23.04
C GLY A 50 15.87 14.71 24.19
N ILE A 51 14.66 14.13 24.10
CA ILE A 51 13.66 14.18 25.17
C ILE A 51 14.18 13.47 26.43
N GLN A 52 14.78 12.29 26.29
CA GLN A 52 15.35 11.54 27.41
C GLN A 52 16.49 12.33 28.10
N ALA A 53 17.35 12.98 27.33
CA ALA A 53 18.40 13.85 27.87
C ALA A 53 17.81 15.06 28.61
N ILE A 54 16.77 15.69 28.07
CA ILE A 54 16.05 16.79 28.74
C ILE A 54 15.47 16.33 30.08
N ILE A 55 14.79 15.18 30.11
CA ILE A 55 14.23 14.62 31.36
C ILE A 55 15.36 14.35 32.38
N GLY A 56 16.48 13.78 31.95
CA GLY A 56 17.63 13.53 32.81
C GLY A 56 18.23 14.80 33.43
N LEU A 57 18.38 15.87 32.64
CA LEU A 57 18.89 17.16 33.13
C LEU A 57 17.92 17.83 34.12
N ILE A 58 16.61 17.77 33.86
CA ILE A 58 15.59 18.28 34.77
C ILE A 58 15.60 17.50 36.09
N ALA A 59 15.64 16.16 36.03
CA ALA A 59 15.68 15.31 37.21
C ALA A 59 16.95 15.51 38.05
N GLY A 60 18.07 15.87 37.42
CA GLY A 60 19.32 16.23 38.09
C GLY A 60 19.31 17.61 38.77
N GLY A 61 18.21 18.36 38.72
CA GLY A 61 18.07 19.66 39.40
C GLY A 61 18.95 20.79 38.82
N ALA A 62 19.59 20.56 37.67
CA ALA A 62 20.51 21.51 37.07
C ALA A 62 19.79 22.34 36.00
N MET A 63 19.36 23.57 36.35
CA MET A 63 18.99 24.57 35.34
C MET A 63 20.27 25.06 34.64
N SER A 64 20.72 24.26 33.68
CA SER A 64 21.98 24.45 32.94
C SER A 64 21.72 25.07 31.58
N SER A 65 22.69 25.80 31.04
CA SER A 65 22.65 26.32 29.66
C SER A 65 22.44 25.20 28.63
N SER A 66 22.88 23.97 28.94
CA SER A 66 22.67 22.77 28.14
C SER A 66 21.20 22.37 27.99
N LEU A 67 20.38 22.58 29.03
CA LEU A 67 18.94 22.30 28.97
C LEU A 67 18.25 23.18 27.92
N VAL A 68 18.50 24.49 27.98
CA VAL A 68 17.91 25.47 27.05
C VAL A 68 18.35 25.15 25.62
N LEU A 69 19.63 24.84 25.41
CA LEU A 69 20.16 24.45 24.11
C LEU A 69 19.46 23.19 23.56
N LEU A 70 19.33 22.14 24.38
CA LEU A 70 18.65 20.89 23.99
C LEU A 70 17.19 21.12 23.62
N ILE A 71 16.44 21.92 24.40
CA ILE A 71 15.05 22.27 24.09
C ILE A 71 14.96 22.95 22.73
N VAL A 72 15.81 23.93 22.45
CA VAL A 72 15.85 24.64 21.16
C VAL A 72 16.17 23.67 20.02
N VAL A 73 17.20 22.84 20.17
CA VAL A 73 17.61 21.87 19.14
C VAL A 73 16.49 20.86 18.84
N VAL A 74 15.86 20.29 19.87
CA VAL A 74 14.75 19.33 19.71
C VAL A 74 13.54 20.00 19.07
N THR A 75 13.22 21.24 19.45
CA THR A 75 12.11 22.01 18.87
C THR A 75 12.35 22.30 17.39
N VAL A 76 13.55 22.77 17.04
CA VAL A 76 13.93 23.03 15.64
C VAL A 76 13.96 21.73 14.82
N GLY A 77 14.49 20.64 15.38
CA GLY A 77 14.47 19.33 14.73
C GLY A 77 13.05 18.82 14.45
N THR A 78 12.13 19.02 15.39
CA THR A 78 10.72 18.68 15.22
C THR A 78 10.08 19.52 14.11
N ALA A 79 10.31 20.82 14.10
CA ALA A 79 9.81 21.72 13.06
C ALA A 79 10.35 21.35 11.66
N LEU A 80 11.65 21.04 11.56
CA LEU A 80 12.29 20.61 10.30
C LEU A 80 11.70 19.28 9.81
N THR A 81 11.46 18.33 10.71
CA THR A 81 10.79 17.06 10.38
C THR A 81 9.39 17.30 9.83
N GLY A 82 8.63 18.22 10.45
CA GLY A 82 7.32 18.64 9.95
C GLY A 82 7.39 19.24 8.55
N LEU A 83 8.35 20.13 8.29
CA LEU A 83 8.56 20.73 6.97
C LEU A 83 8.89 19.67 5.90
N LEU A 84 9.82 18.76 6.20
CA LEU A 84 10.16 17.64 5.30
C LEU A 84 8.93 16.77 5.02
N LYS A 85 8.07 16.53 6.02
CA LYS A 85 6.84 15.76 5.83
C LYS A 85 5.85 16.48 4.92
N VAL A 86 5.71 17.81 5.05
CA VAL A 86 4.87 18.62 4.15
C VAL A 86 5.41 18.54 2.72
N MET A 87 6.72 18.70 2.51
CA MET A 87 7.33 18.57 1.19
C MET A 87 7.10 17.17 0.59
N GLN A 88 7.24 16.11 1.39
CA GLN A 88 6.94 14.74 0.98
C GLN A 88 5.48 14.57 0.54
N LEU A 89 4.52 15.16 1.27
CA LEU A 89 3.10 15.15 0.91
C LEU A 89 2.85 15.88 -0.41
N THR A 90 3.47 17.05 -0.63
CA THR A 90 3.32 17.82 -1.88
C THR A 90 3.84 17.04 -3.11
N VAL A 91 4.99 16.38 -3.01
CA VAL A 91 5.51 15.54 -4.09
C VAL A 91 4.60 14.35 -4.36
N THR A 92 4.10 13.73 -3.29
CA THR A 92 3.20 12.57 -3.39
C THR A 92 1.88 12.95 -4.06
N GLU A 93 1.29 14.09 -3.71
CA GLU A 93 0.09 14.62 -4.34
C GLU A 93 0.31 14.91 -5.83
N THR A 94 1.48 15.45 -6.19
CA THR A 94 1.84 15.68 -7.60
C THR A 94 1.92 14.37 -8.39
N LEU A 95 2.51 13.33 -7.78
CA LEU A 95 2.58 11.98 -8.35
C LEU A 95 1.18 11.38 -8.55
N GLN A 96 0.28 11.52 -7.58
CA GLN A 96 -1.11 11.05 -7.68
C GLN A 96 -1.86 11.72 -8.84
N ARG A 97 -1.77 13.05 -8.96
CA ARG A 97 -2.39 13.81 -10.05
C ARG A 97 -1.88 13.34 -11.41
N ARG A 98 -0.56 13.16 -11.54
CA ARG A 98 0.05 12.75 -12.81
C ARG A 98 -0.36 11.34 -13.23
N ILE A 99 -0.43 10.39 -12.27
CA ILE A 99 -0.91 9.03 -12.54
C ILE A 99 -2.34 9.04 -13.08
N PHE A 100 -3.23 9.80 -12.45
CA PHE A 100 -4.62 9.91 -12.88
C PHE A 100 -4.71 10.49 -14.29
N THR A 101 -4.09 11.65 -14.52
CA THR A 101 -4.11 12.34 -15.82
C THR A 101 -3.50 11.48 -16.94
N ARG A 102 -2.34 10.87 -16.70
CA ARG A 102 -1.69 9.98 -17.67
C ARG A 102 -2.60 8.80 -18.02
N SER A 103 -3.20 8.17 -17.01
CA SER A 103 -4.09 7.03 -17.23
C SER A 103 -5.34 7.46 -18.01
N ALA A 104 -5.96 8.59 -17.67
CA ALA A 104 -7.13 9.09 -18.38
C ALA A 104 -6.84 9.33 -19.87
N PHE A 105 -5.74 10.01 -20.20
CA PHE A 105 -5.33 10.21 -21.59
C PHE A 105 -4.93 8.90 -22.28
N GLU A 106 -4.28 7.96 -21.59
CA GLU A 106 -3.93 6.65 -22.15
C GLU A 106 -5.19 5.85 -22.54
N PHE A 107 -6.22 5.84 -21.69
CA PHE A 107 -7.50 5.21 -22.00
C PHE A 107 -8.21 5.92 -23.17
N ALA A 108 -8.31 7.26 -23.14
CA ALA A 108 -8.93 8.04 -24.21
C ALA A 108 -8.22 7.84 -25.57
N PHE A 109 -6.89 7.70 -25.57
CA PHE A 109 -6.09 7.47 -26.77
C PHE A 109 -6.17 6.02 -27.28
N ARG A 110 -6.31 5.03 -26.38
CA ARG A 110 -6.31 3.61 -26.74
C ARG A 110 -7.67 3.04 -27.07
N ILE A 111 -8.74 3.42 -26.35
CA ILE A 111 -10.09 2.85 -26.54
C ILE A 111 -10.55 2.92 -28.01
N PRO A 112 -10.44 4.06 -28.73
CA PRO A 112 -10.88 4.15 -30.12
C PRO A 112 -10.04 3.31 -31.09
N ARG A 113 -8.87 2.80 -30.65
CA ARG A 113 -7.90 2.08 -31.47
C ARG A 113 -7.80 0.60 -31.10
N ILE A 114 -8.73 0.10 -30.30
CA ILE A 114 -8.82 -1.33 -30.01
C ILE A 114 -9.29 -2.05 -31.28
N ARG A 115 -8.62 -3.16 -31.63
CA ARG A 115 -9.01 -3.98 -32.78
C ARG A 115 -10.33 -4.69 -32.52
N MET A 116 -11.27 -4.61 -33.46
CA MET A 116 -12.59 -5.22 -33.31
C MET A 116 -12.53 -6.73 -33.11
N GLU A 117 -11.53 -7.42 -33.69
CA GLU A 117 -11.34 -8.86 -33.49
C GLU A 117 -11.09 -9.22 -32.01
N SER A 118 -10.46 -8.32 -31.24
CA SER A 118 -10.21 -8.52 -29.81
C SER A 118 -11.42 -8.19 -28.92
N LEU A 119 -12.35 -7.36 -29.42
CA LEU A 119 -13.62 -7.04 -28.75
C LEU A 119 -14.68 -8.11 -28.98
N ALA A 120 -14.49 -9.02 -29.93
CA ALA A 120 -15.45 -10.08 -30.23
C ALA A 120 -15.75 -11.03 -29.05
N ARG A 121 -14.85 -11.09 -28.05
CA ARG A 121 -14.99 -11.97 -26.87
C ARG A 121 -15.09 -11.24 -25.53
N GLU A 122 -14.99 -9.91 -25.51
CA GLU A 122 -15.04 -9.13 -24.27
C GLU A 122 -16.00 -7.94 -24.39
N TYR A 123 -16.73 -7.66 -23.32
CA TYR A 123 -17.68 -6.55 -23.28
C TYR A 123 -16.94 -5.21 -23.09
N PRO A 124 -17.00 -4.26 -24.04
CA PRO A 124 -16.17 -3.04 -24.00
C PRO A 124 -16.31 -2.20 -22.72
N PRO A 125 -17.52 -2.01 -22.14
CA PRO A 125 -17.67 -1.31 -20.85
C PRO A 125 -16.93 -1.97 -19.68
N GLU A 126 -16.76 -3.30 -19.69
CA GLU A 126 -15.97 -4.00 -18.67
C GLU A 126 -14.48 -3.60 -18.74
N LEU A 127 -13.95 -3.42 -19.95
CA LEU A 127 -12.58 -2.94 -20.16
C LEU A 127 -12.39 -1.52 -19.62
N VAL A 128 -13.42 -0.68 -19.72
CA VAL A 128 -13.40 0.69 -19.18
C VAL A 128 -13.44 0.68 -17.65
N ASN A 129 -14.07 -0.31 -17.01
CA ASN A 129 -14.04 -0.44 -15.55
C ASN A 129 -12.61 -0.58 -15.00
N ARG A 130 -11.65 -1.07 -15.80
CA ARG A 130 -10.22 -1.11 -15.42
C ARG A 130 -9.64 0.29 -15.20
N PHE A 131 -10.28 1.36 -15.68
CA PHE A 131 -9.92 2.73 -15.31
C PHE A 131 -10.05 2.95 -13.80
N PHE A 132 -10.99 2.29 -13.11
CA PHE A 132 -11.11 2.40 -11.65
C PHE A 132 -9.93 1.77 -10.90
N ASP A 133 -9.14 0.88 -11.52
CA ASP A 133 -7.87 0.43 -10.94
C ASP A 133 -6.86 1.57 -10.81
N THR A 134 -6.96 2.60 -11.67
CA THR A 134 -6.08 3.78 -11.60
C THR A 134 -6.32 4.54 -10.30
N LEU A 135 -7.57 4.63 -9.83
CA LEU A 135 -7.91 5.24 -8.54
C LEU A 135 -7.36 4.42 -7.36
N THR A 136 -7.41 3.10 -7.48
CA THR A 136 -6.85 2.18 -6.48
C THR A 136 -5.34 2.37 -6.40
N LEU A 137 -4.66 2.46 -7.54
CA LEU A 137 -3.22 2.69 -7.63
C LEU A 137 -2.84 4.11 -7.16
N GLN A 138 -3.64 5.12 -7.48
CA GLN A 138 -3.50 6.51 -7.00
C GLN A 138 -3.58 6.59 -5.47
N LYS A 139 -4.44 5.81 -4.81
CA LYS A 139 -4.54 5.79 -3.34
C LYS A 139 -3.52 4.86 -2.69
N GLY A 140 -3.22 3.73 -3.33
CA GLY A 140 -2.35 2.69 -2.80
C GLY A 140 -0.87 3.03 -2.88
N LEU A 141 -0.41 3.64 -3.98
CA LEU A 141 1.01 3.97 -4.17
C LEU A 141 1.55 4.96 -3.13
N PRO A 142 0.91 6.09 -2.84
CA PRO A 142 1.30 6.97 -1.73
C PRO A 142 1.48 6.24 -0.42
N LYS A 143 0.55 5.34 -0.10
CA LYS A 143 0.60 4.56 1.13
C LYS A 143 1.83 3.65 1.18
N ILE A 144 2.16 3.01 0.06
CA ILE A 144 3.36 2.18 -0.06
C ILE A 144 4.63 3.05 -0.04
N LEU A 145 4.65 4.17 -0.76
CA LEU A 145 5.84 5.02 -0.86
C LEU A 145 6.12 5.78 0.44
N MET A 146 5.10 6.16 1.20
CA MET A 146 5.25 6.94 2.43
C MET A 146 5.20 6.07 3.69
N ASP A 147 4.10 5.36 3.94
CA ASP A 147 3.91 4.66 5.22
C ASP A 147 4.88 3.48 5.34
N PHE A 148 5.00 2.68 4.28
CA PHE A 148 5.91 1.54 4.29
C PHE A 148 7.38 1.99 4.33
N SER A 149 7.77 3.04 3.61
CA SER A 149 9.15 3.55 3.69
C SER A 149 9.48 4.11 5.07
N THR A 150 8.55 4.89 5.65
CA THR A 150 8.71 5.47 6.98
C THR A 150 8.82 4.36 8.04
N ALA A 151 7.90 3.39 8.03
CA ALA A 151 7.93 2.27 8.96
C ALA A 151 9.19 1.41 8.79
N PHE A 152 9.62 1.16 7.56
CA PHE A 152 10.85 0.40 7.28
C PHE A 152 12.09 1.12 7.82
N LEU A 153 12.24 2.42 7.55
CA LEU A 153 13.34 3.24 8.06
C LEU A 153 13.31 3.33 9.59
N GLN A 154 12.12 3.50 10.19
CA GLN A 154 11.94 3.50 11.63
C GLN A 154 12.35 2.17 12.27
N ILE A 155 12.01 1.03 11.66
CA ILE A 155 12.43 -0.30 12.15
C ILE A 155 13.95 -0.44 12.07
N ILE A 156 14.56 -0.11 10.92
CA ILE A 156 16.02 -0.22 10.74
C ILE A 156 16.74 0.67 11.74
N PHE A 157 16.41 1.95 11.76
CA PHE A 157 17.12 2.88 12.61
C PHE A 157 16.79 2.69 14.09
N GLY A 158 15.56 2.31 14.43
CA GLY A 158 15.19 1.92 15.78
C GLY A 158 15.99 0.71 16.24
N LEU A 159 16.19 -0.28 15.37
CA LEU A 159 17.03 -1.43 15.69
C LEU A 159 18.51 -1.02 15.88
N ILE A 160 19.06 -0.17 15.00
CA ILE A 160 20.42 0.36 15.15
C ILE A 160 20.55 1.09 16.49
N LEU A 161 19.57 1.93 16.83
CA LEU A 161 19.59 2.70 18.08
C LEU A 161 19.60 1.78 19.29
N ILE A 162 18.70 0.79 19.34
CA ILE A 162 18.63 -0.18 20.45
C ILE A 162 19.91 -1.03 20.52
N SER A 163 20.52 -1.34 19.37
CA SER A 163 21.78 -2.10 19.30
C SER A 163 22.95 -1.41 20.01
N PHE A 164 22.95 -0.07 20.10
CA PHE A 164 23.96 0.67 20.86
C PHE A 164 23.81 0.54 22.38
N TYR A 165 22.63 0.13 22.89
CA TYR A 165 22.42 -0.03 24.33
C TYR A 165 23.01 -1.33 24.87
N HIS A 166 22.85 -2.46 24.16
CA HIS A 166 23.43 -3.73 24.58
C HIS A 166 23.50 -4.73 23.39
N PRO A 167 24.59 -5.51 23.22
CA PRO A 167 24.72 -6.47 22.12
C PRO A 167 23.58 -7.50 22.02
N PHE A 168 22.96 -7.86 23.14
CA PHE A 168 21.79 -8.77 23.17
C PHE A 168 20.62 -8.26 22.31
N PHE A 169 20.41 -6.94 22.25
CA PHE A 169 19.31 -6.38 21.46
C PHE A 169 19.52 -6.49 19.95
N VAL A 170 20.77 -6.63 19.48
CA VAL A 170 21.07 -6.91 18.08
C VAL A 170 20.49 -8.27 17.68
N PHE A 171 20.74 -9.29 18.50
CA PHE A 171 20.23 -10.64 18.27
C PHE A 171 18.71 -10.68 18.30
N PHE A 172 18.11 -9.99 19.27
CA PHE A 172 16.67 -9.84 19.39
C PHE A 172 16.04 -9.18 18.16
N GLY A 173 16.66 -8.12 17.63
CA GLY A 173 16.19 -7.47 16.41
C GLY A 173 16.32 -8.31 15.15
N LEU A 174 17.37 -9.13 15.07
CA LEU A 174 17.53 -10.07 13.97
C LEU A 174 16.41 -11.13 13.99
N ILE A 175 16.08 -11.66 15.17
CA ILE A 175 14.91 -12.54 15.36
C ILE A 175 13.63 -11.83 14.90
N LEU A 176 13.44 -10.55 15.28
CA LEU A 176 12.28 -9.77 14.90
C LEU A 176 12.13 -9.66 13.38
N LEU A 177 13.20 -9.34 12.67
CA LEU A 177 13.20 -9.27 11.21
C LEU A 177 12.91 -10.64 10.57
N LEU A 178 13.44 -11.72 11.15
CA LEU A 178 13.25 -13.09 10.66
C LEU A 178 11.79 -13.53 10.82
N VAL A 179 11.17 -13.27 11.97
CA VAL A 179 9.75 -13.57 12.22
C VAL A 179 8.85 -12.76 11.29
N LEU A 180 9.12 -11.46 11.13
CA LEU A 180 8.36 -10.62 10.21
C LEU A 180 8.47 -11.14 8.76
N ALA A 181 9.68 -11.47 8.31
CA ALA A 181 9.92 -12.04 6.99
C ALA A 181 9.20 -13.40 6.81
N ALA A 182 9.20 -14.25 7.85
CA ALA A 182 8.49 -15.53 7.83
C ALA A 182 6.97 -15.32 7.69
N ILE A 183 6.37 -14.42 8.49
CA ILE A 183 4.94 -14.10 8.40
C ILE A 183 4.58 -13.69 6.97
N PHE A 184 5.33 -12.74 6.37
CA PHE A 184 5.10 -12.31 5.00
C PHE A 184 5.30 -13.44 3.98
N ARG A 185 6.34 -14.26 4.12
CA ARG A 185 6.69 -15.32 3.17
C ARG A 185 5.65 -16.45 3.13
N PHE A 186 5.07 -16.80 4.28
CA PHE A 186 4.07 -17.87 4.39
C PHE A 186 2.65 -17.39 4.04
N THR A 187 2.26 -16.19 4.47
CA THR A 187 0.88 -15.70 4.28
C THR A 187 0.68 -14.92 2.99
N GLY A 188 1.74 -14.34 2.42
CA GLY A 188 1.69 -13.47 1.24
C GLY A 188 1.07 -14.11 0.00
N PRO A 189 1.54 -15.29 -0.47
CA PRO A 189 0.99 -15.93 -1.67
C PRO A 189 -0.51 -16.26 -1.55
N GLY A 190 -0.93 -16.76 -0.38
CA GLY A 190 -2.34 -17.03 -0.09
C GLY A 190 -3.18 -15.76 -0.09
N GLY A 191 -2.71 -14.71 0.60
CA GLY A 191 -3.39 -13.42 0.69
C GLY A 191 -3.56 -12.76 -0.68
N LEU A 192 -2.53 -12.83 -1.53
CA LEU A 192 -2.60 -12.29 -2.90
C LEU A 192 -3.63 -13.06 -3.75
N LYS A 193 -3.65 -14.40 -3.68
CA LYS A 193 -4.61 -15.22 -4.43
C LYS A 193 -6.05 -14.89 -4.05
N THR A 194 -6.36 -14.83 -2.75
CA THR A 194 -7.72 -14.51 -2.27
C THR A 194 -8.12 -13.07 -2.57
N SER A 195 -7.18 -12.12 -2.51
CA SER A 195 -7.44 -10.71 -2.84
C SER A 195 -7.75 -10.53 -4.33
N LEU A 196 -7.02 -11.23 -5.21
CA LEU A 196 -7.32 -11.24 -6.64
C LEU A 196 -8.70 -11.86 -6.92
N GLN A 197 -9.08 -12.92 -6.22
CA GLN A 197 -10.39 -13.54 -6.37
C GLN A 197 -11.52 -12.61 -5.90
N GLU A 198 -11.35 -11.95 -4.74
CA GLU A 198 -12.27 -10.91 -4.26
C GLU A 198 -12.46 -9.82 -5.31
N SER A 199 -11.36 -9.32 -5.89
CA SER A 199 -11.42 -8.28 -6.91
C SER A 199 -12.13 -8.74 -8.18
N LYS A 200 -11.97 -9.99 -8.61
CA LYS A 200 -12.69 -10.54 -9.78
C LYS A 200 -14.20 -10.51 -9.58
N TYR A 201 -14.70 -10.94 -8.41
CA TYR A 201 -16.14 -10.90 -8.15
C TYR A 201 -16.67 -9.47 -8.02
N LYS A 202 -15.88 -8.53 -7.50
CA LYS A 202 -16.23 -7.10 -7.52
C LYS A 202 -16.48 -6.60 -8.95
N TYR A 203 -15.62 -6.97 -9.90
CA TYR A 203 -15.80 -6.62 -11.31
C TYR A 203 -16.99 -7.35 -11.96
N ALA A 204 -17.21 -8.62 -11.62
CA ALA A 204 -18.36 -9.38 -12.11
C ALA A 204 -19.70 -8.77 -11.66
N VAL A 205 -19.80 -8.32 -10.40
CA VAL A 205 -20.98 -7.61 -9.90
C VAL A 205 -21.18 -6.29 -10.64
N ALA A 206 -20.12 -5.49 -10.83
CA ALA A 206 -20.21 -4.23 -11.58
C ALA A 206 -20.65 -4.45 -13.04
N HIS A 207 -20.09 -5.46 -13.71
CA HIS A 207 -20.48 -5.87 -15.05
C HIS A 207 -21.95 -6.28 -15.12
N TRP A 208 -22.43 -7.08 -14.16
CA TRP A 208 -23.83 -7.48 -14.08
C TRP A 208 -24.78 -6.28 -13.96
N LEU A 209 -24.43 -5.32 -13.10
CA LEU A 209 -25.21 -4.08 -12.95
C LEU A 209 -25.21 -3.23 -14.23
N GLN A 210 -24.09 -3.20 -14.96
CA GLN A 210 -24.02 -2.51 -16.26
C GLN A 210 -24.92 -3.19 -17.31
N GLU A 211 -24.94 -4.51 -17.35
CA GLU A 211 -25.81 -5.26 -18.26
C GLU A 211 -27.29 -5.07 -17.93
N LEU A 212 -27.63 -5.07 -16.63
CA LEU A 212 -28.99 -4.76 -16.16
C LEU A 212 -29.41 -3.33 -16.57
N ALA A 213 -28.50 -2.36 -16.45
CA ALA A 213 -28.76 -0.99 -16.88
C ALA A 213 -28.93 -0.90 -18.41
N ARG A 214 -28.11 -1.62 -19.19
CA ARG A 214 -28.21 -1.66 -20.65
C ARG A 214 -29.51 -2.29 -21.14
N SER A 215 -29.99 -3.32 -20.45
CA SER A 215 -31.18 -4.10 -20.81
C SER A 215 -32.41 -3.73 -19.98
N VAL A 216 -32.43 -2.51 -19.42
CA VAL A 216 -33.50 -2.05 -18.51
C VAL A 216 -34.90 -2.16 -19.12
N THR A 217 -35.05 -1.95 -20.43
CA THR A 217 -36.33 -2.07 -21.13
C THR A 217 -36.82 -3.51 -21.15
N THR A 218 -35.94 -4.47 -21.44
CA THR A 218 -36.24 -5.91 -21.43
C THR A 218 -36.71 -6.37 -20.05
N PHE A 219 -36.00 -5.97 -18.99
CA PHE A 219 -36.37 -6.34 -17.63
C PHE A 219 -37.68 -5.67 -17.18
N LYS A 220 -37.91 -4.40 -17.53
CA LYS A 220 -39.20 -3.72 -17.27
C LYS A 220 -40.37 -4.41 -17.96
N LEU A 221 -40.20 -4.86 -19.20
CA LEU A 221 -41.23 -5.59 -19.95
C LEU A 221 -41.47 -7.00 -19.40
N SER A 222 -40.47 -7.63 -18.79
CA SER A 222 -40.61 -8.93 -18.12
C SER A 222 -41.44 -8.89 -16.83
N GLY A 223 -41.84 -7.70 -16.36
CA GLY A 223 -42.72 -7.51 -15.22
C GLY A 223 -42.06 -7.86 -13.88
N THR A 224 -42.28 -9.08 -13.40
CA THR A 224 -41.96 -9.54 -12.03
C THR A 224 -40.79 -10.54 -11.96
N SER A 225 -39.92 -10.56 -12.97
CA SER A 225 -38.78 -11.48 -13.00
C SER A 225 -37.86 -11.30 -11.78
N ARG A 226 -37.62 -12.39 -11.04
CA ARG A 226 -36.64 -12.43 -9.93
C ARG A 226 -35.20 -12.59 -10.41
N PHE A 227 -35.00 -12.86 -11.70
CA PHE A 227 -33.68 -13.12 -12.29
C PHE A 227 -32.63 -12.02 -12.01
N PRO A 228 -32.94 -10.70 -12.11
CA PRO A 228 -32.07 -9.62 -11.64
C PRO A 228 -31.49 -9.83 -10.25
N LEU A 229 -32.35 -10.21 -9.31
CA LEU A 229 -32.02 -10.39 -7.90
C LEU A 229 -31.27 -11.70 -7.67
N GLU A 230 -31.71 -12.80 -8.27
CA GLU A 230 -31.07 -14.12 -8.12
C GLU A 230 -29.63 -14.11 -8.66
N GLN A 231 -29.39 -13.47 -9.81
CA GLN A 231 -28.01 -13.35 -10.33
C GLN A 231 -27.15 -12.41 -9.49
N THR A 232 -27.73 -11.33 -8.98
CA THR A 232 -27.02 -10.44 -8.05
C THR A 232 -26.62 -11.20 -6.79
N ASP A 233 -27.54 -11.97 -6.22
CA ASP A 233 -27.33 -12.79 -5.02
C ASP A 233 -26.18 -13.79 -5.24
N GLY A 234 -26.23 -14.56 -6.34
CA GLY A 234 -25.17 -15.51 -6.66
C GLY A 234 -23.77 -14.87 -6.79
N LEU A 235 -23.67 -13.71 -7.45
CA LEU A 235 -22.40 -12.99 -7.58
C LEU A 235 -21.91 -12.40 -6.25
N VAL A 236 -22.84 -11.87 -5.44
CA VAL A 236 -22.53 -11.28 -4.13
C VAL A 236 -22.12 -12.35 -3.13
N VAL A 237 -22.77 -13.52 -3.09
CA VAL A 237 -22.36 -14.65 -2.23
C VAL A 237 -20.93 -15.08 -2.55
N ASN A 238 -20.60 -15.23 -3.84
CA ASN A 238 -19.23 -15.54 -4.26
C ASN A 238 -18.21 -14.46 -3.85
N TYR A 239 -18.59 -13.18 -3.93
CA TYR A 239 -17.77 -12.07 -3.42
C TYR A 239 -17.56 -12.18 -1.90
N LEU A 240 -18.62 -12.44 -1.13
CA LEU A 240 -18.57 -12.57 0.33
C LEU A 240 -17.68 -13.73 0.76
N ASP A 241 -17.76 -14.87 0.08
CA ASP A 241 -16.90 -16.02 0.35
C ASP A 241 -15.43 -15.72 0.07
N ALA A 242 -15.12 -15.09 -1.07
CA ALA A 242 -13.77 -14.66 -1.40
C ALA A 242 -13.23 -13.64 -0.38
N ARG A 243 -14.08 -12.68 0.03
CA ARG A 243 -13.75 -11.66 1.03
C ARG A 243 -13.47 -12.29 2.39
N ARG A 244 -14.29 -13.26 2.81
CA ARG A 244 -14.12 -14.00 4.08
C ARG A 244 -12.82 -14.80 4.09
N GLN A 245 -12.50 -15.48 2.98
CA GLN A 245 -11.24 -16.21 2.84
C GLN A 245 -10.03 -15.27 2.93
N HIS A 246 -10.09 -14.12 2.24
CA HIS A 246 -9.02 -13.12 2.32
C HIS A 246 -8.88 -12.55 3.74
N PHE A 247 -9.98 -12.20 4.38
CA PHE A 247 -9.98 -11.65 5.73
C PHE A 247 -9.45 -12.64 6.77
N ARG A 248 -9.70 -13.95 6.62
CA ARG A 248 -9.12 -14.98 7.49
C ARG A 248 -7.59 -14.97 7.46
N ILE A 249 -6.99 -14.74 6.30
CA ILE A 249 -5.52 -14.63 6.16
C ILE A 249 -5.03 -13.36 6.86
N LEU A 250 -5.74 -12.24 6.70
CA LEU A 250 -5.41 -10.99 7.39
C LEU A 250 -5.53 -11.14 8.92
N LEU A 251 -6.58 -11.78 9.43
CA LEU A 251 -6.74 -12.07 10.86
C LEU A 251 -5.57 -12.90 11.39
N PHE A 252 -5.12 -13.91 10.64
CA PHE A 252 -3.95 -14.68 11.02
C PHE A 252 -2.66 -13.82 11.03
N GLN A 253 -2.45 -12.96 10.04
CA GLN A 253 -1.32 -12.01 10.03
C GLN A 253 -1.36 -11.07 11.23
N TYR A 254 -2.49 -10.40 11.46
CA TYR A 254 -2.66 -9.47 12.58
C TYR A 254 -2.51 -10.17 13.93
N GLY A 255 -3.12 -11.34 14.11
CA GLY A 255 -2.99 -12.14 15.33
C GLY A 255 -1.55 -12.51 15.64
N ASN A 256 -0.78 -12.96 14.65
CA ASN A 256 0.65 -13.26 14.82
C ASN A 256 1.47 -12.01 15.17
N ILE A 257 1.19 -10.87 14.53
CA ILE A 257 1.89 -9.61 14.84
C ILE A 257 1.59 -9.15 16.27
N VAL A 258 0.33 -9.24 16.72
CA VAL A 258 -0.05 -8.89 18.09
C VAL A 258 0.60 -9.83 19.10
N ALA A 259 0.51 -11.15 18.89
CA ALA A 259 1.15 -12.13 19.77
C ALA A 259 2.67 -11.91 19.85
N PHE A 260 3.31 -11.71 18.70
CA PHE A 260 4.74 -11.40 18.62
C PHE A 260 5.08 -10.11 19.39
N LYS A 261 4.35 -9.02 19.14
CA LYS A 261 4.55 -7.74 19.83
C LYS A 261 4.42 -7.90 21.35
N THR A 262 3.39 -8.61 21.83
CA THR A 262 3.16 -8.84 23.26
C THR A 262 4.29 -9.63 23.90
N ILE A 263 4.74 -10.73 23.27
CA ILE A 263 5.87 -11.54 23.76
C ILE A 263 7.14 -10.70 23.81
N VAL A 264 7.41 -9.92 22.76
CA VAL A 264 8.56 -9.04 22.67
C VAL A 264 8.56 -7.99 23.78
N THR A 265 7.44 -7.29 23.97
CA THR A 265 7.31 -6.29 25.04
C THR A 265 7.49 -6.92 26.42
N GLY A 266 6.88 -8.08 26.68
CA GLY A 266 7.05 -8.79 27.95
C GLY A 266 8.50 -9.21 28.20
N ALA A 267 9.16 -9.77 27.19
CA ALA A 267 10.57 -10.17 27.29
C ALA A 267 11.48 -8.97 27.58
N LEU A 268 11.27 -7.84 26.90
CA LEU A 268 12.03 -6.62 27.14
C LEU A 268 11.83 -6.06 28.55
N LEU A 269 10.61 -6.11 29.09
CA LEU A 269 10.31 -5.64 30.45
C LEU A 269 10.83 -6.56 31.56
N ILE A 270 11.05 -7.85 31.28
CA ILE A 270 11.66 -8.80 32.24
C ILE A 270 13.19 -8.66 32.24
N LEU A 271 13.77 -8.35 31.07
CA LEU A 271 15.22 -8.25 30.88
C LEU A 271 15.79 -6.87 31.18
N GLY A 272 15.00 -5.81 31.03
CA GLY A 272 15.36 -4.41 31.33
C GLY A 272 14.82 -3.96 32.66
#